data_AF-A0A1Q9D5V3-F1
#
_entry.id   AF-A0A1Q9D5V3-F1
#
_cell.length_a   1.000
_cell.length_b   1.000
_cell.length_c   1.000
_cell.angle_alpha   90.00
_cell.angle_beta   90.00
_cell.angle_gamma   90.00
#
_symmetry.space_group_name_H-M   'P 1'
#
loop_
_entity.id
_entity.type
_entity.pdbx_description
1 polymer ?
#
loop_
_entity_poly.entity_id
_entity_poly.type
_entity_poly.pdbx_seq_one_letter_code
_entity_poly.pdbx_strand_id
1 'polypeptide(L)'
;MAQRLLKQAPTWRSLHVASRWATHRNRPISWLQLRSCGSESDMAGVHKSPIVQLLWKERSNLQRVTADGGKMQEQLLTKTARDSRVAVSYNFKDDSLLKEQYANFNGLIQFSKLFEDLDALAGNVAFKHCDDDDPETRMPHLVTASVDRIRLAPSIAITLDQNYEMSGQVSWVGSSSLIIHMKLTREADAVDVLVANFTFVARDIMSGKSCKVNRLEPETQEEKRLFQLADDKNKARRLARAAGKAAAGTEVDATQAALAKELLDQGRLLQDMPGLAVGDAVLIHQTQRETMIICQPQQRNTAGRMFGGYLMRCAYRCAFPTAYMFAGSFPHFVEVDEVSFIHPVEVGDICEFNGRVMLTYTKVRPILHVEVTASVLKPDQKSSLVTNVFNFVFELRPKPGQALPVIKRVFPATNTIAQRVVAIMARHVLDVFKIGQARVVVVANESRNRANQVATAIRAKFPELPMIVRAKDSEHKQWLESTLGVKALMPAMIAVRFGTEVMQLLGYPEDEVKALLQELLNSALAEICGEKGTYLTADEIVDAGSETQGKQNDKGSET
;
A
#
# COMPACT_ATOMS: atom_id res chain seq x y z
N MET A 1 20.43 78.03 -4.97
CA MET A 1 20.31 77.09 -6.10
C MET A 1 19.78 75.73 -5.65
N ALA A 2 18.68 75.70 -4.88
CA ALA A 2 17.89 74.50 -4.59
C ALA A 2 16.48 74.91 -4.07
N GLN A 3 15.87 75.90 -4.73
CA GLN A 3 14.55 76.46 -4.38
C GLN A 3 13.65 76.62 -5.61
N ARG A 4 13.82 75.71 -6.59
CA ARG A 4 12.96 75.53 -7.76
C ARG A 4 13.04 74.06 -8.16
N LEU A 5 12.17 73.23 -7.57
CA LEU A 5 11.57 72.00 -8.12
C LEU A 5 10.59 71.41 -7.09
N LEU A 6 9.76 72.28 -6.51
CA LEU A 6 8.63 71.96 -5.61
C LEU A 6 7.46 72.83 -6.08
N LYS A 7 6.66 72.28 -7.01
CA LYS A 7 5.37 72.72 -7.59
C LYS A 7 5.23 71.83 -8.83
N GLN A 8 4.53 70.70 -8.80
CA GLN A 8 3.08 70.61 -8.63
C GLN A 8 2.70 69.40 -7.76
N ALA A 9 2.10 69.69 -6.61
CA ALA A 9 1.26 68.77 -5.85
C ALA A 9 -0.18 68.83 -6.42
N PRO A 10 -1.24 68.29 -5.79
CA PRO A 10 -1.39 67.25 -4.75
C PRO A 10 -2.55 66.27 -5.08
N THR A 11 -2.79 65.24 -4.26
CA THR A 11 -4.10 64.93 -3.63
C THR A 11 -3.94 63.74 -2.67
N TRP A 12 -3.91 63.97 -1.34
CA TRP A 12 -5.06 63.87 -0.40
C TRP A 12 -5.69 62.44 -0.46
N ARG A 13 -5.82 61.63 0.59
CA ARG A 13 -5.88 61.79 2.05
C ARG A 13 -5.77 60.42 2.74
N SER A 14 -5.32 60.50 4.00
CA SER A 14 -5.71 59.72 5.18
C SER A 14 -5.38 58.24 5.31
N LEU A 15 -4.48 58.00 6.29
CA LEU A 15 -4.53 56.91 7.27
C LEU A 15 -5.93 56.30 7.43
N HIS A 16 -5.99 54.98 7.34
CA HIS A 16 -6.71 54.20 8.33
C HIS A 16 -5.88 52.98 8.72
N VAL A 17 -5.67 52.87 10.02
CA VAL A 17 -5.37 51.63 10.73
C VAL A 17 -6.37 50.58 10.26
N ALA A 18 -5.89 49.51 9.65
CA ALA A 18 -6.64 48.28 9.46
C ALA A 18 -5.75 47.12 9.87
N SER A 19 -5.90 46.75 11.14
CA SER A 19 -5.73 45.38 11.60
C SER A 19 -6.25 44.38 10.57
N ARG A 20 -5.34 43.63 9.96
CA ARG A 20 -5.60 42.32 9.35
C ARG A 20 -4.42 41.46 9.83
N TRP A 21 -4.49 40.68 10.92
CA TRP A 21 -5.40 39.53 11.11
C TRP A 21 -5.95 39.00 9.79
N ALA A 22 -5.06 38.78 8.83
CA ALA A 22 -5.31 37.82 7.77
C ALA A 22 -5.16 36.45 8.43
N THR A 23 -6.28 35.89 8.88
CA THR A 23 -6.40 34.47 9.15
C THR A 23 -5.68 33.71 8.05
N HIS A 24 -4.65 32.91 8.39
CA HIS A 24 -4.03 31.91 7.52
C HIS A 24 -5.07 30.82 7.18
N ARG A 25 -6.14 31.21 6.47
CA ARG A 25 -7.18 30.30 6.00
C ARG A 25 -6.67 29.66 4.73
N ASN A 26 -6.13 28.46 4.87
CA ASN A 26 -6.43 27.30 4.01
C ASN A 26 -6.55 27.55 2.50
N ARG A 27 -5.70 28.41 1.91
CA ARG A 27 -5.58 28.53 0.46
C ARG A 27 -4.48 27.58 0.01
N PRO A 28 -4.71 26.76 -1.04
CA PRO A 28 -3.66 25.95 -1.62
C PRO A 28 -2.47 26.85 -2.00
N ILE A 29 -1.25 26.37 -1.77
CA ILE A 29 -0.04 27.15 -2.08
C ILE A 29 -0.02 27.39 -3.59
N SER A 30 -0.17 28.66 -3.98
CA SER A 30 -0.37 29.04 -5.39
C SER A 30 0.93 28.90 -6.18
N TRP A 31 0.82 28.33 -7.38
CA TRP A 31 1.90 28.12 -8.34
C TRP A 31 2.74 29.39 -8.60
N LEU A 32 2.14 30.60 -8.52
CA LEU A 32 2.88 31.88 -8.65
C LEU A 32 4.07 32.02 -7.67
N GLN A 33 4.05 31.33 -6.52
CA GLN A 33 5.19 31.32 -5.59
C GLN A 33 6.35 30.41 -6.05
N LEU A 34 6.07 29.35 -6.82
CA LEU A 34 7.10 28.47 -7.41
C LEU A 34 7.91 29.16 -8.51
N ARG A 35 7.29 30.06 -9.28
CA ARG A 35 7.94 30.83 -10.37
C ARG A 35 9.00 31.83 -9.87
N SER A 36 9.05 32.12 -8.57
CA SER A 36 10.12 32.97 -8.02
C SER A 36 11.49 32.28 -8.00
N CYS A 37 11.57 31.02 -8.45
CA CYS A 37 12.79 30.24 -8.56
C CYS A 37 13.17 30.00 -10.04
N GLY A 38 13.77 31.02 -10.67
CA GLY A 38 14.70 30.85 -11.80
C GLY A 38 14.15 30.61 -13.21
N SER A 39 14.92 31.06 -14.20
CA SER A 39 14.79 30.74 -15.63
C SER A 39 15.14 29.26 -15.92
N GLU A 40 14.84 28.73 -17.11
CA GLU A 40 15.24 27.37 -17.53
C GLU A 40 16.74 27.07 -17.31
N SER A 41 17.60 28.09 -17.44
CA SER A 41 19.04 28.01 -17.16
C SER A 41 19.41 27.96 -15.67
N ASP A 42 18.56 28.43 -14.76
CA ASP A 42 18.84 28.49 -13.31
C ASP A 42 18.54 27.17 -12.58
N MET A 43 17.88 26.21 -13.24
CA MET A 43 17.38 24.97 -12.62
C MET A 43 18.22 23.73 -12.99
N ALA A 44 19.23 23.88 -13.84
CA ALA A 44 20.20 22.81 -14.12
C ALA A 44 21.01 22.50 -12.85
N GLY A 45 21.06 21.22 -12.45
CA GLY A 45 21.80 20.77 -11.26
C GLY A 45 21.01 20.80 -9.94
N VAL A 46 19.71 21.07 -9.98
CA VAL A 46 18.86 21.08 -8.79
C VAL A 46 18.47 19.65 -8.38
N HIS A 47 18.90 19.21 -7.20
CA HIS A 47 18.78 17.80 -6.76
C HIS A 47 17.41 17.41 -6.16
N LYS A 48 16.62 18.39 -5.71
CA LYS A 48 15.31 18.21 -5.06
C LYS A 48 14.16 18.51 -6.01
N SER A 49 13.01 17.88 -5.81
CA SER A 49 11.79 18.28 -6.54
C SER A 49 11.40 19.73 -6.19
N PRO A 50 10.71 20.45 -7.09
CA PRO A 50 10.19 21.80 -6.81
C PRO A 50 9.28 21.83 -5.59
N ILE A 51 8.47 20.78 -5.42
CA ILE A 51 7.54 20.66 -4.29
C ILE A 51 8.30 20.52 -2.98
N VAL A 52 9.33 19.66 -2.92
CA VAL A 52 10.19 19.54 -1.73
C VAL A 52 10.86 20.87 -1.40
N GLN A 53 11.39 21.58 -2.39
CA GLN A 53 12.02 22.89 -2.18
C GLN A 53 11.04 23.92 -1.63
N LEU A 54 9.84 24.00 -2.21
CA LEU A 54 8.76 24.88 -1.77
C LEU A 54 8.38 24.58 -0.32
N LEU A 55 8.12 23.31 0.00
CA LEU A 55 7.73 22.88 1.34
C LEU A 55 8.83 23.15 2.37
N TRP A 56 10.09 22.97 2.00
CA TRP A 56 11.21 23.25 2.90
C TRP A 56 11.39 24.75 3.11
N LYS A 57 11.21 25.58 2.08
CA LYS A 57 11.22 27.04 2.24
C LYS A 57 10.10 27.51 3.17
N GLU A 58 8.90 26.94 3.03
CA GLU A 58 7.78 27.21 3.96
C GLU A 58 8.16 26.79 5.39
N ARG A 59 8.72 25.59 5.56
CA ARG A 59 9.13 25.08 6.88
C ARG A 59 10.23 25.94 7.53
N SER A 60 11.23 26.38 6.77
CA SER A 60 12.28 27.27 7.28
C SER A 60 11.72 28.63 7.73
N ASN A 61 10.68 29.15 7.07
CA ASN A 61 10.03 30.38 7.50
C ASN A 61 9.20 30.18 8.78
N LEU A 62 8.67 28.97 9.00
CA LEU A 62 7.91 28.60 10.20
C LEU A 62 8.81 28.23 11.38
N GLN A 63 10.03 27.73 11.12
CA GLN A 63 11.11 27.63 12.11
C GLN A 63 11.61 29.04 12.45
N ARG A 64 10.77 29.83 13.11
CA ARG A 64 11.15 31.12 13.69
C ARG A 64 12.27 30.88 14.70
N VAL A 65 13.19 31.84 14.72
CA VAL A 65 14.47 31.78 15.42
C VAL A 65 14.28 31.43 16.90
N THR A 66 14.61 30.20 17.29
CA THR A 66 15.71 29.91 18.23
C THR A 66 16.18 28.47 18.06
N ALA A 67 17.30 28.31 17.37
CA ALA A 67 18.14 27.13 17.54
C ALA A 67 18.56 27.05 19.02
N ASP A 68 18.39 25.87 19.61
CA ASP A 68 18.99 25.40 20.86
C ASP A 68 18.58 26.05 22.21
N GLY A 69 17.95 27.23 22.23
CA GLY A 69 17.60 27.97 23.46
C GLY A 69 16.13 27.96 23.92
N GLY A 70 15.16 27.68 23.05
CA GLY A 70 13.72 27.80 23.35
C GLY A 70 13.21 26.83 24.43
N LYS A 71 12.13 27.20 25.12
CA LYS A 71 11.51 26.34 26.15
C LYS A 71 10.71 25.22 25.50
N MET A 72 10.55 24.09 26.19
CA MET A 72 9.65 23.04 25.72
C MET A 72 8.21 23.49 25.98
N GLN A 73 7.30 23.15 25.07
CA GLN A 73 5.88 23.46 25.24
C GLN A 73 5.34 22.88 26.56
N GLU A 74 4.87 23.75 27.45
CA GLU A 74 4.33 23.33 28.76
C GLU A 74 2.86 22.91 28.67
N GLN A 75 2.07 23.61 27.85
CA GLN A 75 0.63 23.37 27.68
C GLN A 75 0.31 22.94 26.27
N LEU A 76 -0.28 21.73 26.14
CA LEU A 76 -0.70 21.19 24.84
C LEU A 76 -1.99 21.85 24.36
N LEU A 77 -1.99 22.31 23.11
CA LEU A 77 -3.17 22.83 22.44
C LEU A 77 -4.08 21.69 21.99
N THR A 78 -5.36 21.99 21.82
CA THR A 78 -6.30 21.13 21.08
C THR A 78 -6.52 21.76 19.71
N LYS A 79 -6.17 21.02 18.66
CA LYS A 79 -6.27 21.46 17.27
C LYS A 79 -7.26 20.62 16.50
N THR A 80 -7.88 21.22 15.49
CA THR A 80 -8.71 20.53 14.50
C THR A 80 -7.83 19.94 13.40
N ALA A 81 -8.37 19.00 12.62
CA ALA A 81 -7.65 18.48 11.45
C ALA A 81 -7.30 19.60 10.45
N ARG A 82 -8.18 20.60 10.33
CA ARG A 82 -8.03 21.76 9.46
C ARG A 82 -6.79 22.61 9.80
N ASP A 83 -6.46 22.76 11.08
CA ASP A 83 -5.32 23.58 11.53
C ASP A 83 -3.98 23.01 11.04
N SER A 84 -3.93 21.70 10.81
CA SER A 84 -2.75 21.00 10.29
C SER A 84 -2.74 20.87 8.76
N ARG A 85 -3.82 21.22 8.06
CA ARG A 85 -3.98 20.91 6.62
C ARG A 85 -2.94 21.63 5.77
N VAL A 86 -2.26 20.88 4.90
CA VAL A 86 -1.36 21.40 3.87
C VAL A 86 -1.77 20.82 2.53
N ALA A 87 -1.73 21.63 1.47
CA ALA A 87 -2.02 21.18 0.11
C ALA A 87 -1.11 21.86 -0.91
N VAL A 88 -0.71 21.10 -1.93
CA VAL A 88 0.10 21.54 -3.08
C VAL A 88 -0.52 21.05 -4.38
N SER A 89 -0.47 21.87 -5.41
CA SER A 89 -1.04 21.56 -6.73
C SER A 89 0.06 21.17 -7.73
N TYR A 90 -0.21 20.13 -8.51
CA TYR A 90 0.58 19.65 -9.64
C TYR A 90 -0.12 20.06 -10.94
N ASN A 91 0.33 21.15 -11.54
CA ASN A 91 -0.27 21.70 -12.77
C ASN A 91 0.36 21.09 -14.04
N PHE A 92 0.44 19.76 -14.14
CA PHE A 92 1.15 19.08 -15.23
C PHE A 92 0.59 19.39 -16.62
N LYS A 93 -0.70 19.72 -16.73
CA LYS A 93 -1.36 20.04 -18.00
C LYS A 93 -0.79 21.32 -18.63
N ASP A 94 -0.56 22.33 -17.80
CA ASP A 94 -0.24 23.70 -18.24
C ASP A 94 1.25 24.07 -18.04
N ASP A 95 1.97 23.31 -17.21
CA ASP A 95 3.37 23.55 -16.87
C ASP A 95 4.29 22.46 -17.44
N SER A 96 4.85 22.73 -18.63
CA SER A 96 5.78 21.84 -19.32
C SER A 96 7.05 21.54 -18.54
N LEU A 97 7.56 22.49 -17.75
CA LEU A 97 8.79 22.33 -16.98
C LEU A 97 8.55 21.39 -15.79
N LEU A 98 7.46 21.60 -15.05
CA LEU A 98 7.06 20.70 -13.97
C LEU A 98 6.78 19.30 -14.53
N LYS A 99 6.10 19.21 -15.67
CA LYS A 99 5.87 17.94 -16.37
C LYS A 99 7.17 17.23 -16.71
N GLU A 100 8.14 17.90 -17.30
CA GLU A 100 9.45 17.32 -17.64
C GLU A 100 10.16 16.80 -16.39
N GLN A 101 10.11 17.57 -15.30
CA GLN A 101 10.73 17.14 -14.05
C GLN A 101 10.05 15.92 -13.43
N TYR A 102 8.75 15.71 -13.61
CA TYR A 102 8.06 14.55 -13.07
C TYR A 102 7.92 13.40 -14.07
N ALA A 103 8.29 13.60 -15.33
CA ALA A 103 8.31 12.55 -16.34
C ALA A 103 9.48 11.59 -16.13
N ASN A 104 9.19 10.30 -16.27
CA ASN A 104 10.21 9.29 -16.50
C ASN A 104 10.53 9.18 -18.00
N PHE A 105 11.51 8.34 -18.33
CA PHE A 105 11.96 8.12 -19.72
C PHE A 105 10.87 7.56 -20.67
N ASN A 106 9.75 7.08 -20.13
CA ASN A 106 8.60 6.57 -20.89
C ASN A 106 7.41 7.54 -20.87
N GLY A 107 7.61 8.80 -20.45
CA GLY A 107 6.58 9.83 -20.40
C GLY A 107 5.52 9.65 -19.31
N LEU A 108 5.72 8.71 -18.37
CA LEU A 108 4.85 8.48 -17.22
C LEU A 108 5.40 9.16 -15.97
N ILE A 109 4.60 9.25 -14.90
CA ILE A 109 5.06 9.86 -13.65
C ILE A 109 6.23 9.08 -13.02
N GLN A 110 7.18 9.83 -12.46
CA GLN A 110 8.29 9.30 -11.67
C GLN A 110 7.88 9.14 -10.19
N PHE A 111 7.39 7.95 -9.82
CA PHE A 111 6.97 7.64 -8.44
C PHE A 111 8.04 7.90 -7.37
N SER A 112 9.32 7.77 -7.71
CA SER A 112 10.40 8.08 -6.77
C SER A 112 10.39 9.54 -6.31
N LYS A 113 9.96 10.49 -7.15
CA LYS A 113 9.78 11.90 -6.75
C LYS A 113 8.51 12.07 -5.92
N LEU A 114 7.43 11.40 -6.31
CA LEU A 114 6.16 11.46 -5.58
C LEU A 114 6.29 10.95 -4.13
N PHE A 115 7.08 9.90 -3.86
CA PHE A 115 7.35 9.44 -2.49
C PHE A 115 8.12 10.47 -1.66
N GLU A 116 9.06 11.18 -2.28
CA GLU A 116 9.80 12.25 -1.62
C GLU A 116 8.87 13.42 -1.27
N ASP A 117 7.99 13.80 -2.20
CA ASP A 117 6.99 14.85 -1.98
C ASP A 117 5.99 14.49 -0.87
N LEU A 118 5.49 13.24 -0.86
CA LEU A 118 4.54 12.75 0.14
C LEU A 118 5.09 12.90 1.56
N ASP A 119 6.31 12.41 1.79
CA ASP A 119 6.96 12.55 3.10
C ASP A 119 7.21 14.04 3.42
N ALA A 120 7.56 14.86 2.42
CA ALA A 120 7.88 16.27 2.63
C ALA A 120 6.65 17.05 3.07
N LEU A 121 5.51 16.81 2.42
CA LEU A 121 4.24 17.43 2.77
C LEU A 121 3.75 16.90 4.13
N ALA A 122 3.90 15.60 4.41
CA ALA A 122 3.60 15.04 5.73
C ALA A 122 4.44 15.73 6.83
N GLY A 123 5.72 15.98 6.58
CA GLY A 123 6.55 16.74 7.51
C GLY A 123 6.07 18.19 7.74
N ASN A 124 5.51 18.86 6.73
CA ASN A 124 4.91 20.20 6.91
C ASN A 124 3.60 20.15 7.70
N VAL A 125 2.77 19.13 7.47
CA VAL A 125 1.55 18.88 8.26
C VAL A 125 1.91 18.62 9.73
N ALA A 126 2.90 17.76 9.98
CA ALA A 126 3.40 17.46 11.32
C ALA A 126 3.90 18.73 12.02
N PHE A 127 4.63 19.58 11.28
CA PHE A 127 5.14 20.85 11.80
C PHE A 127 4.00 21.77 12.20
N LYS A 128 3.03 22.05 11.30
CA LYS A 128 1.88 22.92 11.59
C LYS A 128 1.05 22.40 12.76
N HIS A 129 0.91 21.09 12.91
CA HIS A 129 0.17 20.51 14.04
C HIS A 129 0.90 20.73 15.37
N CYS A 130 2.21 20.51 15.41
CA CYS A 130 3.00 20.62 16.63
C CYS A 130 3.35 22.06 17.03
N ASP A 131 3.34 23.00 16.09
CA ASP A 131 3.57 24.43 16.35
C ASP A 131 2.50 25.00 17.29
N ASP A 132 2.86 25.82 18.27
CA ASP A 132 1.96 26.52 19.18
C ASP A 132 1.88 28.03 18.90
N ASP A 133 2.47 28.47 17.78
CA ASP A 133 2.62 29.87 17.36
C ASP A 133 3.47 30.73 18.33
N ASP A 134 4.09 30.13 19.35
CA ASP A 134 5.00 30.81 20.28
C ASP A 134 6.44 30.76 19.75
N PRO A 135 7.05 31.91 19.40
CA PRO A 135 8.43 31.93 18.91
C PRO A 135 9.48 31.48 19.96
N GLU A 136 9.14 31.49 21.25
CA GLU A 136 10.01 31.03 22.33
C GLU A 136 9.90 29.51 22.56
N THR A 137 8.87 28.86 22.00
CA THR A 137 8.70 27.41 22.07
C THR A 137 9.61 26.72 21.07
N ARG A 138 10.39 25.78 21.58
CA ARG A 138 11.25 24.93 20.76
C ARG A 138 10.42 23.88 20.04
N MET A 139 10.49 23.90 18.72
CA MET A 139 9.84 22.89 17.89
C MET A 139 10.42 21.49 18.12
N PRO A 140 9.57 20.46 18.24
CA PRO A 140 10.04 19.10 18.38
C PRO A 140 10.73 18.62 17.11
N HIS A 141 11.72 17.75 17.27
CA HIS A 141 12.31 16.99 16.18
C HIS A 141 11.32 15.93 15.69
N LEU A 142 10.68 16.22 14.57
CA LEU A 142 9.69 15.37 13.93
C LEU A 142 10.37 14.45 12.91
N VAL A 143 10.22 13.14 13.10
CA VAL A 143 10.78 12.12 12.21
C VAL A 143 9.70 11.17 11.71
N THR A 144 9.82 10.75 10.46
CA THR A 144 8.98 9.70 9.87
C THR A 144 9.35 8.37 10.50
N ALA A 145 8.43 7.79 11.28
CA ALA A 145 8.65 6.49 11.93
C ALA A 145 8.20 5.33 11.03
N SER A 146 7.06 5.49 10.36
CA SER A 146 6.56 4.51 9.42
C SER A 146 5.63 5.13 8.40
N VAL A 147 5.49 4.49 7.25
CA VAL A 147 4.50 4.80 6.24
C VAL A 147 3.64 3.56 6.08
N ASP A 148 2.33 3.70 6.26
CA ASP A 148 1.40 2.62 5.92
C ASP A 148 1.48 2.33 4.41
N ARG A 149 0.99 1.15 4.02
CA ARG A 149 0.94 0.75 2.61
C ARG A 149 0.37 1.87 1.73
N ILE A 150 1.11 2.22 0.68
CA ILE A 150 0.69 3.18 -0.33
C ILE A 150 0.24 2.39 -1.56
N ARG A 151 -1.02 2.60 -1.96
CA ARG A 151 -1.63 1.91 -3.10
C ARG A 151 -2.27 2.92 -4.05
N LEU A 152 -2.14 2.66 -5.34
CA LEU A 152 -2.88 3.39 -6.37
C LEU A 152 -4.32 2.90 -6.48
N ALA A 153 -5.25 3.81 -6.76
CA ALA A 153 -6.62 3.45 -7.05
C ALA A 153 -6.67 2.47 -8.26
N PRO A 154 -7.43 1.35 -8.17
CA PRO A 154 -7.49 0.36 -9.25
C PRO A 154 -7.91 1.01 -10.57
N SER A 155 -7.22 0.66 -11.65
CA SER A 155 -7.49 1.16 -13.01
C SER A 155 -7.31 2.67 -13.21
N ILE A 156 -6.77 3.40 -12.23
CA ILE A 156 -6.45 4.83 -12.37
C ILE A 156 -4.93 4.99 -12.48
N ALA A 157 -4.46 5.48 -13.62
CA ALA A 157 -3.08 5.87 -13.81
C ALA A 157 -2.90 7.34 -13.46
N ILE A 158 -1.79 7.68 -12.81
CA ILE A 158 -1.37 9.07 -12.64
C ILE A 158 -0.64 9.48 -13.93
N THR A 159 -1.31 10.28 -14.73
CA THR A 159 -0.83 10.77 -16.03
C THR A 159 -0.34 12.21 -15.94
N LEU A 160 0.52 12.63 -16.88
CA LEU A 160 1.11 13.97 -16.91
C LEU A 160 0.38 14.93 -17.88
N ASP A 161 -0.85 14.63 -18.23
CA ASP A 161 -1.77 15.46 -19.03
C ASP A 161 -2.94 16.01 -18.18
N GLN A 162 -2.95 15.69 -16.88
CA GLN A 162 -3.98 16.05 -15.92
C GLN A 162 -3.34 16.75 -14.72
N ASN A 163 -4.12 17.59 -14.05
CA ASN A 163 -3.69 18.27 -12.83
C ASN A 163 -4.13 17.49 -11.59
N TYR A 164 -3.36 17.62 -10.51
CA TYR A 164 -3.61 16.95 -9.24
C TYR A 164 -3.39 17.89 -8.06
N GLU A 165 -4.07 17.66 -6.95
CA GLU A 165 -3.77 18.26 -5.64
C GLU A 165 -3.28 17.15 -4.70
N MET A 166 -2.09 17.30 -4.12
CA MET A 166 -1.71 16.51 -2.95
C MET A 166 -2.04 17.30 -1.70
N SER A 167 -2.79 16.68 -0.80
CA SER A 167 -3.14 17.27 0.48
C SER A 167 -2.90 16.29 1.62
N GLY A 168 -2.65 16.84 2.81
CA GLY A 168 -2.43 16.09 4.02
C GLY A 168 -2.98 16.81 5.23
N GLN A 169 -3.45 16.05 6.21
CA GLN A 169 -3.91 16.55 7.51
C GLN A 169 -3.73 15.48 8.58
N VAL A 170 -3.57 15.89 9.84
CA VAL A 170 -3.49 14.95 10.96
C VAL A 170 -4.86 14.30 11.17
N SER A 171 -4.89 12.97 11.17
CA SER A 171 -6.10 12.17 11.34
C SER A 171 -6.16 11.46 12.69
N TRP A 172 -5.03 11.28 13.37
CA TRP A 172 -4.96 10.70 14.71
C TRP A 172 -3.72 11.18 15.45
N VAL A 173 -3.84 11.28 16.77
CA VAL A 173 -2.75 11.69 17.67
C VAL A 173 -2.67 10.72 18.85
N GLY A 174 -1.46 10.25 19.13
CA GLY A 174 -1.08 9.50 20.34
C GLY A 174 -0.40 10.39 21.37
N SER A 175 0.47 9.82 22.21
CA SER A 175 1.21 10.61 23.20
C SER A 175 2.30 11.49 22.57
N SER A 176 3.11 10.89 21.68
CA SER A 176 4.27 11.50 21.03
C SER A 176 4.34 11.15 19.54
N SER A 177 3.21 10.71 18.99
CA SER A 177 3.09 10.20 17.63
C SER A 177 1.84 10.77 17.00
N LEU A 178 1.90 11.01 15.70
CA LEU A 178 0.78 11.52 14.93
C LEU A 178 0.69 10.76 13.61
N ILE A 179 -0.54 10.44 13.19
CA ILE A 179 -0.83 9.88 11.89
C ILE A 179 -1.37 10.99 11.01
N ILE A 180 -0.73 11.14 9.85
CA ILE A 180 -1.11 12.09 8.82
C ILE A 180 -1.74 11.31 7.69
N HIS A 181 -2.99 11.64 7.40
CA HIS A 181 -3.71 11.13 6.26
C HIS A 181 -3.41 11.98 5.04
N MET A 182 -2.90 11.33 3.99
CA MET A 182 -2.44 11.96 2.75
C MET A 182 -3.29 11.48 1.59
N LYS A 183 -3.62 12.40 0.68
CA LYS A 183 -4.37 12.12 -0.53
C LYS A 183 -3.71 12.81 -1.71
N LEU A 184 -3.69 12.13 -2.85
CA LEU A 184 -3.48 12.75 -4.16
C LEU A 184 -4.81 12.68 -4.90
N THR A 185 -5.39 13.83 -5.20
CA THR A 185 -6.71 13.95 -5.81
C THR A 185 -6.54 14.51 -7.22
N ARG A 186 -7.15 13.88 -8.21
CA ARG A 186 -7.20 14.39 -9.57
C ARG A 186 -8.19 15.55 -9.65
N GLU A 187 -7.78 16.67 -10.24
CA GLU A 187 -8.61 17.87 -10.29
C GLU A 187 -9.85 17.71 -11.19
N ALA A 188 -9.71 16.98 -12.30
CA ALA A 188 -10.76 16.86 -13.32
C ALA A 188 -12.08 16.26 -12.81
N ASP A 189 -12.00 15.30 -11.87
CA ASP A 189 -13.15 14.55 -11.36
C ASP A 189 -13.16 14.39 -9.84
N ALA A 190 -12.27 15.08 -9.14
CA ALA A 190 -12.10 15.01 -7.67
C ALA A 190 -11.89 13.59 -7.13
N VAL A 191 -11.31 12.69 -7.92
CA VAL A 191 -11.05 11.30 -7.50
C VAL A 191 -9.70 11.19 -6.78
N ASP A 192 -9.71 10.58 -5.59
CA ASP A 192 -8.49 10.22 -4.84
C ASP A 192 -7.76 9.06 -5.56
N VAL A 193 -6.66 9.38 -6.23
CA VAL A 193 -5.87 8.42 -7.03
C VAL A 193 -4.82 7.68 -6.20
N LEU A 194 -4.39 8.28 -5.08
CA LEU A 194 -3.46 7.70 -4.12
C LEU A 194 -3.86 8.14 -2.72
N VAL A 195 -3.84 7.19 -1.79
CA VAL A 195 -4.03 7.45 -0.35
C VAL A 195 -2.88 6.82 0.41
N ALA A 196 -2.37 7.54 1.40
CA ALA A 196 -1.28 7.08 2.26
C ALA A 196 -1.47 7.59 3.69
N ASN A 197 -0.97 6.85 4.68
CA ASN A 197 -0.89 7.34 6.06
C ASN A 197 0.57 7.35 6.52
N PHE A 198 1.04 8.50 6.97
CA PHE A 198 2.39 8.66 7.51
C PHE A 198 2.32 8.76 9.02
N THR A 199 3.10 7.93 9.71
CA THR A 199 3.26 8.02 11.17
C THR A 199 4.53 8.79 11.48
N PHE A 200 4.37 9.94 12.11
CA PHE A 200 5.48 10.74 12.62
C PHE A 200 5.60 10.55 14.13
N VAL A 201 6.82 10.67 14.64
CA VAL A 201 7.09 10.72 16.08
C VAL A 201 7.83 12.01 16.41
N ALA A 202 7.43 12.60 17.52
CA ALA A 202 8.00 13.83 18.04
C ALA A 202 9.03 13.49 19.12
N ARG A 203 10.24 14.04 18.95
CA ARG A 203 11.35 13.89 19.90
C ARG A 203 11.87 15.26 20.30
N ASP A 204 12.32 15.38 21.53
CA ASP A 204 13.11 16.53 21.93
C ASP A 204 14.48 16.48 21.26
N ILE A 205 14.91 17.60 20.69
CA ILE A 205 16.18 17.70 19.96
C ILE A 205 17.39 17.63 20.91
N MET A 206 17.24 18.09 22.16
CA MET A 206 18.33 18.10 23.14
C MET A 206 18.50 16.74 23.81
N SER A 207 17.40 16.18 24.33
CA SER A 207 17.46 14.91 25.07
C SER A 207 17.28 13.66 24.19
N GLY A 208 16.79 13.79 22.96
CA GLY A 208 16.43 12.67 22.08
C GLY A 208 15.20 11.85 22.53
N LYS A 209 14.60 12.20 23.68
CA LYS A 209 13.44 11.53 24.27
C LYS A 209 12.16 11.90 23.55
N SER A 210 11.14 11.07 23.65
CA SER A 210 9.80 11.36 23.11
C SER A 210 9.20 12.59 23.79
N CYS A 211 8.67 13.53 22.99
CA CYS A 211 7.95 14.70 23.49
C CYS A 211 6.45 14.59 23.17
N LYS A 212 5.62 15.24 23.99
CA LYS A 212 4.17 15.22 23.77
C LYS A 212 3.78 16.11 22.59
N VAL A 213 2.69 15.77 21.92
CA VAL A 213 2.16 16.53 20.78
C VAL A 213 0.77 17.10 21.08
N ASN A 214 0.40 18.17 20.39
CA ASN A 214 -0.92 18.81 20.50
C ASN A 214 -2.05 17.80 20.25
N ARG A 215 -3.15 17.93 20.99
CA ARG A 215 -4.34 17.06 20.87
C ARG A 215 -5.07 17.32 19.56
N LEU A 216 -5.75 16.30 19.04
CA LEU A 216 -6.60 16.41 17.86
C LEU A 216 -8.08 16.28 18.27
N GLU A 217 -8.90 17.21 17.78
CA GLU A 217 -10.36 17.15 17.86
C GLU A 217 -10.97 17.00 16.46
N PRO A 218 -11.41 15.78 16.08
CA PRO A 218 -12.07 15.52 14.80
C PRO A 218 -13.46 16.17 14.75
N GLU A 219 -13.73 17.00 13.75
CA GLU A 219 -15.00 17.74 13.63
C GLU A 219 -15.99 16.98 12.74
N THR A 220 -15.53 16.59 11.55
CA THR A 220 -16.39 15.97 10.52
C THR A 220 -16.61 14.47 10.77
N GLN A 221 -17.68 13.91 10.18
CA GLN A 221 -17.96 12.47 10.30
C GLN A 221 -16.83 11.61 9.72
N GLU A 222 -16.21 12.04 8.62
CA GLU A 222 -15.08 11.33 8.01
C GLU A 222 -13.83 11.43 8.89
N GLU A 223 -13.55 12.59 9.48
CA GLU A 223 -12.42 12.75 10.42
C GLU A 223 -12.60 11.86 11.65
N LYS A 224 -13.80 11.81 12.23
CA LYS A 224 -14.12 10.92 13.37
C LYS A 224 -13.92 9.45 12.99
N ARG A 225 -14.34 9.04 11.79
CA ARG A 225 -14.13 7.69 11.27
C ARG A 225 -12.64 7.36 11.11
N LEU A 226 -11.87 8.26 10.50
CA LEU A 226 -10.42 8.07 10.31
C LEU A 226 -9.69 7.99 11.65
N PHE A 227 -10.08 8.84 12.61
CA PHE A 227 -9.54 8.82 13.97
C PHE A 227 -9.79 7.48 14.65
N GLN A 228 -11.03 6.99 14.61
CA GLN A 228 -11.41 5.71 15.23
C GLN A 228 -10.66 4.54 14.61
N LEU A 229 -10.61 4.47 13.27
CA LEU A 229 -9.89 3.42 12.54
C LEU A 229 -8.39 3.40 12.91
N ALA A 230 -7.78 4.58 12.99
CA ALA A 230 -6.38 4.71 13.38
C ALA A 230 -6.14 4.33 14.85
N ASP A 231 -7.08 4.67 15.74
CA ASP A 231 -7.00 4.34 17.16
C ASP A 231 -7.11 2.83 17.38
N ASP A 232 -8.06 2.16 16.74
CA ASP A 232 -8.25 0.72 16.81
C ASP A 232 -7.03 -0.03 16.25
N LYS A 233 -6.50 0.42 15.11
CA LYS A 233 -5.27 -0.13 14.51
C LYS A 233 -4.08 0.01 15.45
N ASN A 234 -3.91 1.15 16.11
CA ASN A 234 -2.81 1.37 17.06
C ASN A 234 -2.99 0.58 18.36
N LYS A 235 -4.21 0.49 18.88
CA LYS A 235 -4.54 -0.38 20.02
C LYS A 235 -4.20 -1.84 19.71
N ALA A 236 -4.61 -2.34 18.55
CA ALA A 236 -4.29 -3.68 18.08
C ALA A 236 -2.77 -3.89 17.95
N ARG A 237 -2.04 -2.95 17.33
CA ARG A 237 -0.57 -2.99 17.26
C ARG A 237 0.09 -3.00 18.64
N ARG A 238 -0.44 -2.24 19.61
CA ARG A 238 0.06 -2.20 20.99
C ARG A 238 -0.17 -3.52 21.71
N LEU A 239 -1.37 -4.09 21.58
CA LEU A 239 -1.71 -5.41 22.13
C LEU A 239 -0.85 -6.51 21.51
N ALA A 240 -0.66 -6.49 20.19
CA ALA A 240 0.20 -7.44 19.48
C ALA A 240 1.67 -7.32 19.92
N ARG A 241 2.19 -6.12 20.19
CA ARG A 241 3.55 -5.93 20.75
C ARG A 241 3.66 -6.43 22.19
N ALA A 242 2.63 -6.23 23.00
CA ALA A 242 2.58 -6.75 24.37
C ALA A 242 2.50 -8.29 24.39
N ALA A 243 1.66 -8.87 23.52
CA ALA A 243 1.53 -10.31 23.34
C ALA A 243 2.76 -10.94 22.68
N GLY A 244 3.40 -10.27 21.71
CA GLY A 244 4.61 -10.74 21.04
C GLY A 244 5.84 -10.79 21.96
N LYS A 245 5.88 -10.01 23.05
CA LYS A 245 6.85 -10.19 24.14
C LYS A 245 6.58 -11.45 24.97
N ALA A 246 5.35 -11.97 24.98
CA ALA A 246 4.96 -13.21 25.66
C ALA A 246 4.99 -14.44 24.72
N ALA A 247 4.92 -14.24 23.40
CA ALA A 247 4.78 -15.28 22.39
C ALA A 247 5.99 -15.41 21.44
N ALA A 248 7.21 -15.23 21.95
CA ALA A 248 8.47 -15.43 21.22
C ALA A 248 8.76 -16.91 20.81
N GLY A 249 7.71 -17.73 20.68
CA GLY A 249 7.74 -19.13 20.27
C GLY A 249 6.43 -19.57 19.62
N THR A 250 5.81 -18.72 18.80
CA THR A 250 4.60 -19.15 18.07
C THR A 250 5.02 -20.02 16.89
N GLU A 251 4.58 -21.28 16.91
CA GLU A 251 4.76 -22.27 15.85
C GLU A 251 4.43 -21.66 14.48
N VAL A 252 5.36 -21.81 13.53
CA VAL A 252 5.09 -21.49 12.12
C VAL A 252 3.89 -22.34 11.71
N ASP A 253 2.82 -21.68 11.24
CA ASP A 253 1.65 -22.35 10.65
C ASP A 253 2.14 -23.51 9.76
N ALA A 254 1.83 -24.74 10.15
CA ALA A 254 2.38 -25.95 9.53
C ALA A 254 2.14 -25.96 8.01
N THR A 255 1.07 -25.30 7.56
CA THR A 255 0.75 -25.12 6.14
C THR A 255 1.74 -24.19 5.45
N GLN A 256 2.08 -23.06 6.08
CA GLN A 256 3.08 -22.12 5.56
C GLN A 256 4.49 -22.73 5.58
N ALA A 257 4.81 -23.53 6.62
CA ALA A 257 6.06 -24.26 6.69
C ALA A 257 6.17 -25.30 5.55
N ALA A 258 5.09 -26.05 5.29
CA ALA A 258 5.04 -27.01 4.20
C ALA A 258 5.19 -26.34 2.83
N LEU A 259 4.51 -25.21 2.60
CA LEU A 259 4.65 -24.45 1.36
C LEU A 259 6.06 -23.85 1.20
N ALA A 260 6.65 -23.34 2.29
CA ALA A 260 8.03 -22.83 2.25
C ALA A 260 9.01 -23.94 1.89
N LYS A 261 8.82 -25.14 2.46
CA LYS A 261 9.59 -26.33 2.11
C LYS A 261 9.42 -26.71 0.64
N GLU A 262 8.19 -26.74 0.13
CA GLU A 262 7.92 -27.04 -1.29
C GLU A 262 8.63 -26.05 -2.23
N LEU A 263 8.53 -24.75 -1.96
CA LEU A 263 9.21 -23.72 -2.75
C LEU A 263 10.74 -23.85 -2.67
N LEU A 264 11.27 -24.19 -1.50
CA LEU A 264 12.70 -24.44 -1.29
C LEU A 264 13.16 -25.68 -2.04
N ASP A 265 12.41 -26.77 -1.99
CA ASP A 265 12.71 -28.02 -2.70
C ASP A 265 12.77 -27.75 -4.22
N GLN A 266 11.83 -26.96 -4.77
CA GLN A 266 11.87 -26.51 -6.18
C GLN A 266 13.09 -25.64 -6.48
N GLY A 267 13.46 -24.71 -5.58
CA GLY A 267 14.67 -23.91 -5.72
C GLY A 267 15.96 -24.73 -5.66
N ARG A 268 16.03 -25.76 -4.80
CA ARG A 268 17.16 -26.68 -4.70
C ARG A 268 17.33 -27.52 -5.95
N LEU A 269 16.23 -28.03 -6.52
CA LEU A 269 16.29 -28.71 -7.83
C LEU A 269 16.87 -27.80 -8.92
N LEU A 270 16.42 -26.54 -8.98
CA LEU A 270 16.93 -25.55 -9.93
C LEU A 270 18.41 -25.20 -9.72
N GLN A 271 18.87 -25.19 -8.46
CA GLN A 271 20.24 -24.87 -8.10
C GLN A 271 21.21 -26.03 -8.34
N ASP A 272 20.85 -27.22 -7.87
CA ASP A 272 21.74 -28.37 -7.77
C ASP A 272 21.63 -29.29 -9.00
N MET A 273 20.46 -29.34 -9.66
CA MET A 273 20.17 -30.21 -10.80
C MET A 273 19.39 -29.45 -11.90
N PRO A 274 19.94 -28.39 -12.49
CA PRO A 274 19.23 -27.52 -13.43
C PRO A 274 18.69 -28.22 -14.68
N GLY A 275 19.32 -29.33 -15.12
CA GLY A 275 18.82 -30.13 -16.24
C GLY A 275 17.51 -30.89 -15.97
N LEU A 276 17.13 -31.05 -14.69
CA LEU A 276 15.87 -31.66 -14.25
C LEU A 276 14.84 -30.62 -13.79
N ALA A 277 15.23 -29.35 -13.71
CA ALA A 277 14.36 -28.28 -13.23
C ALA A 277 13.35 -27.86 -14.30
N VAL A 278 12.20 -27.35 -13.85
CA VAL A 278 11.15 -26.83 -14.75
C VAL A 278 11.71 -25.65 -15.55
N GLY A 279 11.55 -25.70 -16.88
CA GLY A 279 11.88 -24.57 -17.76
C GLY A 279 11.05 -23.32 -17.39
N ASP A 280 11.65 -22.13 -17.51
CA ASP A 280 11.08 -20.82 -17.10
C ASP A 280 11.11 -20.50 -15.59
N ALA A 281 12.14 -20.98 -14.90
CA ALA A 281 12.44 -20.61 -13.52
C ALA A 281 13.82 -19.98 -13.35
N VAL A 282 13.98 -19.10 -12.37
CA VAL A 282 15.28 -18.58 -11.91
C VAL A 282 15.34 -18.56 -10.38
N LEU A 283 16.55 -18.55 -9.82
CA LEU A 283 16.72 -18.39 -8.37
C LEU A 283 16.61 -16.92 -8.00
N ILE A 284 15.98 -16.63 -6.85
CA ILE A 284 15.76 -15.26 -6.36
C ILE A 284 17.07 -14.48 -6.30
N HIS A 285 18.17 -15.09 -5.83
CA HIS A 285 19.47 -14.42 -5.72
C HIS A 285 20.07 -14.02 -7.08
N GLN A 286 19.69 -14.68 -8.18
CA GLN A 286 20.14 -14.34 -9.54
C GLN A 286 19.44 -13.08 -10.09
N THR A 287 18.33 -12.67 -9.47
CA THR A 287 17.60 -11.44 -9.83
C THR A 287 18.16 -10.19 -9.16
N GLN A 288 19.18 -10.34 -8.32
CA GLN A 288 19.70 -9.29 -7.47
C GLN A 288 20.30 -8.11 -8.25
N ARG A 289 19.96 -6.89 -7.81
CA ARG A 289 20.58 -5.64 -8.27
C ARG A 289 20.92 -4.79 -7.07
N GLU A 290 22.01 -4.04 -7.18
CA GLU A 290 22.53 -3.23 -6.09
C GLU A 290 22.71 -1.78 -6.54
N THR A 291 22.51 -0.86 -5.62
CA THR A 291 22.80 0.55 -5.81
C THR A 291 23.32 1.09 -4.49
N MET A 292 24.47 1.76 -4.53
CA MET A 292 25.06 2.41 -3.36
C MET A 292 25.03 3.92 -3.54
N ILE A 293 24.80 4.63 -2.46
CA ILE A 293 24.89 6.09 -2.42
C ILE A 293 25.63 6.52 -1.16
N ILE A 294 26.34 7.63 -1.27
CA ILE A 294 26.83 8.36 -0.11
C ILE A 294 25.78 9.41 0.24
N CYS A 295 25.38 9.46 1.51
CA CYS A 295 24.40 10.41 2.02
C CYS A 295 25.03 11.80 2.11
N GLN A 296 24.61 12.70 1.22
CA GLN A 296 25.21 14.04 1.08
C GLN A 296 24.42 15.11 1.86
N PRO A 297 25.06 16.21 2.29
CA PRO A 297 24.39 17.29 3.04
C PRO A 297 23.16 17.87 2.33
N GLN A 298 23.13 17.90 0.99
CA GLN A 298 22.01 18.43 0.23
C GLN A 298 20.72 17.60 0.42
N GLN A 299 20.84 16.35 0.90
CA GLN A 299 19.75 15.38 1.04
C GLN A 299 19.23 15.27 2.49
N ARG A 300 19.78 16.06 3.41
CA ARG A 300 19.39 16.08 4.83
C ARG A 300 18.09 16.86 5.05
N ASN A 301 17.26 16.42 5.98
CA ASN A 301 16.10 17.14 6.47
C ASN A 301 16.51 18.37 7.32
N THR A 302 15.53 19.14 7.79
CA THR A 302 15.78 20.34 8.62
C THR A 302 16.45 20.04 9.97
N ALA A 303 16.56 18.76 10.36
CA ALA A 303 17.22 18.31 11.58
C ALA A 303 18.59 17.65 11.32
N GLY A 304 19.11 17.72 10.09
CA GLY A 304 20.44 17.23 9.75
C GLY A 304 20.55 15.73 9.43
N ARG A 305 19.44 14.98 9.45
CA ARG A 305 19.38 13.55 9.13
C ARG A 305 18.88 13.29 7.73
N MET A 306 19.13 12.10 7.20
CA MET A 306 18.56 11.70 5.92
C MET A 306 17.04 11.56 6.01
N PHE A 307 16.38 12.08 4.99
CA PHE A 307 14.94 12.17 4.92
C PHE A 307 14.28 10.83 4.55
N GLY A 308 13.14 10.49 5.18
CA GLY A 308 12.45 9.22 4.94
C GLY A 308 12.01 9.07 3.48
N GLY A 309 11.46 10.13 2.90
CA GLY A 309 11.10 10.21 1.49
C GLY A 309 12.30 10.07 0.55
N TYR A 310 13.49 10.51 0.97
CA TYR A 310 14.71 10.31 0.18
C TYR A 310 15.15 8.84 0.17
N LEU A 311 15.07 8.14 1.31
CA LEU A 311 15.32 6.70 1.36
C LEU A 311 14.31 5.92 0.50
N MET A 312 13.03 6.30 0.52
CA MET A 312 12.01 5.71 -0.36
C MET A 312 12.31 5.97 -1.84
N ARG A 313 12.75 7.18 -2.19
CA ARG A 313 13.19 7.52 -3.55
C ARG A 313 14.33 6.61 -4.00
N CYS A 314 15.35 6.43 -3.17
CA CYS A 314 16.51 5.59 -3.47
C CYS A 314 16.13 4.10 -3.57
N ALA A 315 15.28 3.61 -2.67
CA ALA A 315 14.77 2.25 -2.71
C ALA A 315 13.97 1.98 -3.99
N TYR A 316 13.09 2.89 -4.41
CA TYR A 316 12.35 2.75 -5.67
C TYR A 316 13.28 2.77 -6.89
N ARG A 317 14.33 3.62 -6.86
CA ARG A 317 15.35 3.66 -7.92
C ARG A 317 16.18 2.38 -8.03
N CYS A 318 16.23 1.56 -7.00
CA CYS A 318 16.77 0.19 -7.05
C CYS A 318 15.69 -0.82 -7.49
N ALA A 319 14.47 -0.70 -6.96
CA ALA A 319 13.37 -1.63 -7.24
C ALA A 319 12.94 -1.64 -8.71
N PHE A 320 12.76 -0.45 -9.31
CA PHE A 320 12.30 -0.31 -10.69
C PHE A 320 13.22 -0.99 -11.72
N PRO A 321 14.55 -0.74 -11.76
CA PRO A 321 15.43 -1.44 -12.69
C PRO A 321 15.54 -2.94 -12.36
N THR A 322 15.45 -3.34 -11.08
CA THR A 322 15.37 -4.76 -10.70
C THR A 322 14.17 -5.44 -11.36
N ALA A 323 12.99 -4.84 -11.24
CA ALA A 323 11.78 -5.33 -11.90
C ALA A 323 11.92 -5.33 -13.42
N TYR A 324 12.40 -4.22 -14.00
CA TYR A 324 12.45 -4.06 -15.46
C TYR A 324 13.43 -5.02 -16.11
N MET A 325 14.65 -5.16 -15.57
CA MET A 325 15.67 -6.07 -16.09
C MET A 325 15.22 -7.53 -16.01
N PHE A 326 14.47 -7.90 -14.96
CA PHE A 326 13.98 -9.25 -14.80
C PHE A 326 12.75 -9.54 -15.68
N ALA A 327 11.83 -8.59 -15.79
CA ALA A 327 10.60 -8.72 -16.56
C ALA A 327 10.82 -8.65 -18.08
N GLY A 328 11.86 -7.93 -18.54
CA GLY A 328 12.06 -7.62 -19.96
C GLY A 328 10.97 -6.73 -20.57
N SER A 329 10.04 -6.22 -19.76
CA SER A 329 8.92 -5.35 -20.15
C SER A 329 8.70 -4.27 -19.10
N PHE A 330 8.14 -3.14 -19.50
CA PHE A 330 8.02 -1.95 -18.66
C PHE A 330 7.13 -2.24 -17.42
N PRO A 331 7.69 -2.18 -16.20
CA PRO A 331 6.93 -2.43 -14.99
C PRO A 331 6.15 -1.19 -14.54
N HIS A 332 4.85 -1.36 -14.32
CA HIS A 332 3.99 -0.31 -13.78
C HIS A 332 3.88 -0.47 -12.26
N PHE A 333 4.20 0.58 -11.52
CA PHE A 333 4.06 0.57 -10.07
C PHE A 333 2.59 0.41 -9.66
N VAL A 334 2.33 -0.43 -8.65
CA VAL A 334 0.98 -0.71 -8.13
C VAL A 334 0.88 -0.28 -6.67
N GLU A 335 1.79 -0.77 -5.84
CA GLU A 335 1.80 -0.49 -4.41
C GLU A 335 3.20 -0.66 -3.80
N VAL A 336 3.42 0.01 -2.69
CA VAL A 336 4.52 -0.27 -1.77
C VAL A 336 3.92 -0.63 -0.42
N ASP A 337 4.37 -1.73 0.17
CA ASP A 337 3.94 -2.18 1.48
C ASP A 337 4.27 -1.19 2.60
N GLU A 338 3.78 -1.47 3.81
CA GLU A 338 4.17 -0.72 5.01
C GLU A 338 5.70 -0.66 5.15
N VAL A 339 6.22 0.55 5.28
CA VAL A 339 7.63 0.84 5.49
C VAL A 339 7.83 1.30 6.93
N SER A 340 8.71 0.64 7.66
CA SER A 340 9.15 1.09 9.00
C SER A 340 10.58 1.62 8.92
N PHE A 341 10.81 2.83 9.43
CA PHE A 341 12.14 3.43 9.56
C PHE A 341 12.73 3.05 10.92
N ILE A 342 13.49 1.95 10.92
CA ILE A 342 13.98 1.30 12.14
C ILE A 342 15.16 2.08 12.72
N HIS A 343 16.09 2.47 11.86
CA HIS A 343 17.32 3.16 12.25
C HIS A 343 17.49 4.48 11.51
N PRO A 344 17.93 5.55 12.19
CA PRO A 344 18.23 6.81 11.54
C PRO A 344 19.44 6.63 10.60
N VAL A 345 19.42 7.38 9.50
CA VAL A 345 20.53 7.45 8.54
C VAL A 345 21.07 8.88 8.58
N GLU A 346 22.38 9.01 8.75
CA GLU A 346 23.05 10.30 8.94
C GLU A 346 23.75 10.76 7.65
N VAL A 347 24.07 12.04 7.57
CA VAL A 347 24.93 12.56 6.50
C VAL A 347 26.32 11.95 6.63
N GLY A 348 26.89 11.50 5.51
CA GLY A 348 28.17 10.78 5.46
C GLY A 348 28.03 9.26 5.48
N ASP A 349 26.87 8.72 5.87
CA ASP A 349 26.63 7.27 5.81
C ASP A 349 26.63 6.77 4.36
N ILE A 350 27.16 5.57 4.14
CA ILE A 350 27.05 4.86 2.86
C ILE A 350 25.80 3.98 2.92
N CYS A 351 24.81 4.28 2.09
CA CYS A 351 23.60 3.46 1.99
C CYS A 351 23.69 2.51 0.80
N GLU A 352 23.63 1.22 1.06
CA GLU A 352 23.47 0.16 0.09
C GLU A 352 21.99 -0.22 -0.03
N PHE A 353 21.48 -0.30 -1.26
CA PHE A 353 20.15 -0.79 -1.58
C PHE A 353 20.28 -2.06 -2.42
N ASN A 354 19.76 -3.17 -1.91
CA ASN A 354 19.83 -4.48 -2.53
C ASN A 354 18.43 -4.95 -2.93
N GLY A 355 18.11 -4.89 -4.22
CA GLY A 355 16.82 -5.27 -4.79
C GLY A 355 16.81 -6.71 -5.30
N ARG A 356 15.75 -7.46 -5.01
CA ARG A 356 15.52 -8.84 -5.48
C ARG A 356 14.06 -9.06 -5.84
N VAL A 357 13.79 -9.83 -6.89
CA VAL A 357 12.43 -10.27 -7.24
C VAL A 357 12.08 -11.47 -6.38
N MET A 358 11.17 -11.28 -5.43
CA MET A 358 10.82 -12.28 -4.41
C MET A 358 9.69 -13.20 -4.85
N LEU A 359 8.73 -12.68 -5.62
CA LEU A 359 7.57 -13.44 -6.06
C LEU A 359 7.11 -12.93 -7.42
N THR A 360 6.74 -13.85 -8.29
CA THR A 360 6.07 -13.56 -9.56
C THR A 360 4.74 -14.30 -9.62
N TYR A 361 3.72 -13.65 -10.18
CA TYR A 361 2.39 -14.22 -10.36
C TYR A 361 1.91 -13.93 -11.78
N THR A 362 1.47 -14.95 -12.51
CA THR A 362 1.18 -14.83 -13.96
C THR A 362 -0.23 -15.26 -14.36
N LYS A 363 -1.06 -15.80 -13.46
CA LYS A 363 -2.34 -16.44 -13.84
C LYS A 363 -3.41 -15.48 -14.36
N VAL A 364 -3.50 -14.28 -13.80
CA VAL A 364 -4.55 -13.30 -14.18
C VAL A 364 -3.91 -12.01 -14.68
N ARG A 365 -2.95 -11.49 -13.91
CA ARG A 365 -2.16 -10.31 -14.27
C ARG A 365 -0.70 -10.59 -13.91
N PRO A 366 0.27 -10.31 -14.80
CA PRO A 366 1.67 -10.51 -14.50
C PRO A 366 2.14 -9.50 -13.44
N ILE A 367 2.37 -9.98 -12.22
CA ILE A 367 2.76 -9.18 -11.06
C ILE A 367 4.13 -9.63 -10.57
N LEU A 368 4.95 -8.67 -10.15
CA LEU A 368 6.25 -8.87 -9.54
C LEU A 368 6.29 -8.19 -8.18
N HIS A 369 6.73 -8.92 -7.16
CA HIS A 369 7.08 -8.37 -5.85
C HIS A 369 8.60 -8.23 -5.77
N VAL A 370 9.07 -7.00 -5.54
CA VAL A 370 10.47 -6.67 -5.42
C VAL A 370 10.76 -6.20 -4.00
N GLU A 371 11.58 -6.96 -3.28
CA GLU A 371 12.11 -6.57 -1.97
C GLU A 371 13.41 -5.79 -2.18
N VAL A 372 13.53 -4.61 -1.57
CA VAL A 372 14.76 -3.84 -1.49
C VAL A 372 15.18 -3.74 -0.03
N THR A 373 16.30 -4.36 0.32
CA THR A 373 16.92 -4.20 1.63
C THR A 373 17.87 -3.02 1.60
N ALA A 374 17.69 -2.06 2.50
CA ALA A 374 18.59 -0.93 2.68
C ALA A 374 19.49 -1.16 3.90
N SER A 375 20.79 -0.97 3.72
CA SER A 375 21.80 -1.12 4.74
C SER A 375 22.69 0.12 4.80
N VAL A 376 23.03 0.56 6.00
CA VAL A 376 24.08 1.55 6.22
C VAL A 376 25.39 0.83 6.47
N LEU A 377 26.43 1.21 5.72
CA LEU A 377 27.80 0.70 5.83
C LEU A 377 28.69 1.79 6.43
N LYS A 378 29.45 1.44 7.48
CA LYS A 378 30.40 2.34 8.15
C LYS A 378 31.78 1.71 8.17
N PRO A 379 32.59 1.91 7.09
CA PRO A 379 33.91 1.30 6.96
C PRO A 379 34.84 1.60 8.13
N ASP A 380 34.88 2.85 8.58
CA ASP A 380 35.73 3.29 9.69
C ASP A 380 35.36 2.61 11.02
N GLN A 381 34.08 2.28 11.17
CA GLN A 381 33.55 1.58 12.35
C GLN A 381 33.51 0.07 12.18
N LYS A 382 33.92 -0.45 11.00
CA LYS A 382 33.85 -1.87 10.61
C LYS A 382 32.47 -2.48 10.88
N SER A 383 31.41 -1.71 10.64
CA SER A 383 30.03 -2.13 10.93
C SER A 383 29.11 -1.93 9.74
N SER A 384 28.06 -2.75 9.68
CA SER A 384 26.94 -2.61 8.76
C SER A 384 25.63 -2.89 9.49
N LEU A 385 24.58 -2.19 9.10
CA LEU A 385 23.27 -2.28 9.74
C LEU A 385 22.16 -2.18 8.71
N VAL A 386 21.26 -3.16 8.67
CA VAL A 386 20.03 -3.08 7.88
C VAL A 386 19.10 -2.06 8.53
N THR A 387 18.76 -1.00 7.80
CA THR A 387 17.93 0.10 8.31
C THR A 387 16.47 -0.06 7.92
N ASN A 388 16.21 -0.56 6.72
CA ASN A 388 14.88 -0.65 6.16
C ASN A 388 14.76 -1.84 5.19
N VAL A 389 13.54 -2.34 5.04
CA VAL A 389 13.17 -3.24 3.95
C VAL A 389 11.93 -2.65 3.28
N PHE A 390 12.00 -2.47 1.97
CA PHE A 390 10.91 -1.94 1.15
C PHE A 390 10.39 -3.06 0.24
N ASN A 391 9.08 -3.27 0.19
CA ASN A 391 8.48 -4.23 -0.74
C ASN A 391 7.61 -3.47 -1.74
N PHE A 392 8.03 -3.48 -3.00
CA PHE A 392 7.35 -2.83 -4.11
C PHE A 392 6.65 -3.88 -4.98
N VAL A 393 5.44 -3.56 -5.42
CA VAL A 393 4.66 -4.39 -6.33
C VAL A 393 4.56 -3.69 -7.67
N PHE A 394 4.91 -4.42 -8.72
CA PHE A 394 4.81 -3.98 -10.10
C PHE A 394 3.88 -4.90 -10.89
N GLU A 395 3.20 -4.33 -11.87
CA GLU A 395 2.35 -5.03 -12.84
C GLU A 395 2.92 -4.82 -14.25
N LEU A 396 2.99 -5.89 -15.03
CA LEU A 396 3.25 -5.76 -16.46
C LEU A 396 1.93 -5.64 -17.20
N ARG A 397 1.82 -4.60 -18.02
CA ARG A 397 0.66 -4.36 -18.85
C ARG A 397 0.99 -4.76 -20.28
N PRO A 398 0.10 -5.49 -20.98
CA PRO A 398 0.29 -5.76 -22.39
C PRO A 398 0.21 -4.43 -23.17
N LYS A 399 1.01 -4.30 -24.22
CA LYS A 399 0.76 -3.23 -25.20
C LYS A 399 -0.55 -3.54 -25.93
N PRO A 400 -1.30 -2.52 -26.41
CA PRO A 400 -2.50 -2.76 -27.20
C PRO A 400 -2.24 -3.75 -28.34
N GLY A 401 -3.06 -4.80 -28.42
CA GLY A 401 -2.94 -5.86 -29.44
C GLY A 401 -1.83 -6.90 -29.21
N GLN A 402 -1.13 -6.88 -28.07
CA GLN A 402 -0.11 -7.87 -27.73
C GLN A 402 -0.58 -8.83 -26.62
N ALA A 403 -0.05 -10.05 -26.65
CA ALA A 403 -0.26 -11.02 -25.58
C ALA A 403 0.33 -10.52 -24.25
N LEU A 404 -0.16 -11.10 -23.14
CA LEU A 404 0.39 -10.82 -21.81
C LEU A 404 1.89 -11.17 -21.77
N PRO A 405 2.75 -10.28 -21.22
CA PRO A 405 4.15 -10.59 -21.04
C PRO A 405 4.33 -11.85 -20.18
N VAL A 406 5.14 -12.80 -20.67
CA VAL A 406 5.52 -13.99 -19.92
C VAL A 406 6.62 -13.62 -18.93
N ILE A 407 6.41 -13.93 -17.64
CA ILE A 407 7.39 -13.70 -16.59
C ILE A 407 7.86 -15.05 -16.06
N LYS A 408 9.18 -15.20 -15.92
CA LYS A 408 9.76 -16.39 -15.28
C LYS A 408 9.33 -16.51 -13.83
N ARG A 409 9.23 -17.75 -13.34
CA ARG A 409 9.03 -18.03 -11.92
C ARG A 409 10.33 -17.79 -11.16
N VAL A 410 10.21 -17.32 -9.91
CA VAL A 410 11.36 -17.15 -9.01
C VAL A 410 11.26 -18.13 -7.85
N PHE A 411 12.38 -18.75 -7.47
CA PHE A 411 12.43 -19.70 -6.36
C PHE A 411 13.49 -19.36 -5.31
N PRO A 412 13.20 -19.62 -4.02
CA PRO A 412 14.14 -19.42 -2.93
C PRO A 412 15.22 -20.51 -2.91
N ALA A 413 16.46 -20.11 -2.62
CA ALA A 413 17.57 -21.04 -2.41
C ALA A 413 17.81 -21.38 -0.92
N THR A 414 17.20 -20.61 -0.01
CA THR A 414 17.39 -20.74 1.44
C THR A 414 16.05 -20.74 2.17
N ASN A 415 16.01 -21.40 3.33
CA ASN A 415 14.80 -21.49 4.15
C ASN A 415 14.28 -20.10 4.56
N THR A 416 15.19 -19.19 4.94
CA THR A 416 14.82 -17.82 5.31
C THR A 416 14.12 -17.07 4.17
N ILE A 417 14.62 -17.20 2.93
CA ILE A 417 13.97 -16.58 1.77
C ILE A 417 12.64 -17.27 1.49
N ALA A 418 12.56 -18.61 1.59
CA ALA A 418 11.32 -19.34 1.36
C ALA A 418 10.20 -18.91 2.33
N GLN A 419 10.51 -18.77 3.61
CA GLN A 419 9.56 -18.26 4.62
C GLN A 419 9.10 -16.83 4.28
N ARG A 420 10.00 -15.95 3.82
CA ARG A 420 9.64 -14.59 3.37
C ARG A 420 8.72 -14.62 2.16
N VAL A 421 9.01 -15.46 1.16
CA VAL A 421 8.15 -15.63 -0.03
C VAL A 421 6.75 -16.07 0.37
N VAL A 422 6.63 -17.05 1.27
CA VAL A 422 5.32 -17.49 1.78
C VAL A 422 4.61 -16.36 2.53
N ALA A 423 5.31 -15.59 3.35
CA ALA A 423 4.73 -14.43 4.02
C ALA A 423 4.23 -13.35 3.04
N ILE A 424 4.92 -13.15 1.90
CA ILE A 424 4.47 -12.28 0.80
C ILE A 424 3.22 -12.88 0.13
N MET A 425 3.26 -14.17 -0.24
CA MET A 425 2.13 -14.86 -0.88
C MET A 425 0.86 -14.81 -0.01
N ALA A 426 1.00 -15.10 1.28
CA ALA A 426 -0.11 -15.07 2.23
C ALA A 426 -0.74 -13.68 2.35
N ARG A 427 0.05 -12.60 2.25
CA ARG A 427 -0.47 -11.23 2.20
C ARG A 427 -1.14 -10.94 0.86
N HIS A 428 -0.46 -11.26 -0.24
CA HIS A 428 -0.96 -11.01 -1.59
C HIS A 428 -2.30 -11.70 -1.88
N VAL A 429 -2.48 -12.96 -1.46
CA VAL A 429 -3.75 -13.68 -1.61
C VAL A 429 -4.88 -12.93 -0.91
N LEU A 430 -4.70 -12.54 0.35
CA LEU A 430 -5.73 -11.80 1.10
C LEU A 430 -6.08 -10.47 0.44
N ASP A 431 -5.07 -9.80 -0.12
CA ASP A 431 -5.22 -8.52 -0.81
C ASP A 431 -5.95 -8.64 -2.16
N VAL A 432 -5.59 -9.62 -2.98
CA VAL A 432 -6.22 -9.88 -4.29
C VAL A 432 -7.71 -10.18 -4.12
N PHE A 433 -8.05 -10.99 -3.12
CA PHE A 433 -9.44 -11.31 -2.81
C PHE A 433 -10.15 -10.24 -1.97
N LYS A 434 -9.48 -9.12 -1.66
CA LYS A 434 -9.98 -8.02 -0.82
C LYS A 434 -10.63 -8.52 0.48
N ILE A 435 -10.08 -9.57 1.07
CA ILE A 435 -10.73 -10.28 2.20
C ILE A 435 -10.98 -9.34 3.37
N GLY A 436 -10.06 -8.40 3.65
CA GLY A 436 -10.24 -7.41 4.72
C GLY A 436 -11.33 -6.36 4.46
N GLN A 437 -11.84 -6.26 3.24
CA GLN A 437 -12.98 -5.40 2.88
C GLN A 437 -14.24 -6.20 2.59
N ALA A 438 -14.14 -7.53 2.57
CA ALA A 438 -15.27 -8.40 2.26
C ALA A 438 -16.31 -8.29 3.39
N ARG A 439 -17.59 -8.26 3.01
CA ARG A 439 -18.70 -8.36 3.98
C ARG A 439 -18.93 -9.82 4.39
N VAL A 440 -18.56 -10.75 3.51
CA VAL A 440 -18.68 -12.19 3.67
C VAL A 440 -17.63 -12.86 2.78
N VAL A 441 -17.05 -13.98 3.22
CA VAL A 441 -16.16 -14.80 2.39
C VAL A 441 -16.77 -16.17 2.16
N VAL A 442 -16.75 -16.62 0.90
CA VAL A 442 -17.24 -17.94 0.51
C VAL A 442 -16.07 -18.82 0.12
N VAL A 443 -15.86 -19.93 0.82
CA VAL A 443 -14.80 -20.91 0.55
C VAL A 443 -15.42 -22.13 -0.12
N ALA A 444 -15.36 -22.19 -1.45
CA ALA A 444 -15.97 -23.22 -2.26
C ALA A 444 -14.97 -24.32 -2.72
N ASN A 445 -14.11 -24.80 -1.82
CA ASN A 445 -13.12 -25.82 -2.16
C ASN A 445 -13.69 -27.24 -1.95
N GLU A 446 -13.50 -28.13 -2.92
CA GLU A 446 -13.99 -29.52 -2.83
C GLU A 446 -13.14 -30.39 -1.89
N SER A 447 -11.87 -30.03 -1.72
CA SER A 447 -10.96 -30.74 -0.82
C SER A 447 -11.18 -30.29 0.63
N ARG A 448 -11.56 -31.24 1.51
CA ARG A 448 -11.69 -31.02 2.97
C ARG A 448 -10.45 -30.33 3.55
N ASN A 449 -9.26 -30.83 3.22
CA ASN A 449 -8.02 -30.28 3.74
C ASN A 449 -7.79 -28.84 3.27
N ARG A 450 -8.02 -28.53 1.99
CA ARG A 450 -7.85 -27.16 1.48
C ARG A 450 -8.92 -26.20 2.02
N ALA A 451 -10.17 -26.65 2.14
CA ALA A 451 -11.25 -25.87 2.74
C ALA A 451 -10.91 -25.52 4.20
N ASN A 452 -10.46 -26.51 4.98
CA ASN A 452 -10.02 -26.32 6.37
C ASN A 452 -8.85 -25.35 6.47
N GLN A 453 -7.82 -25.51 5.63
CA GLN A 453 -6.66 -24.63 5.62
C GLN A 453 -7.06 -23.18 5.33
N VAL A 454 -7.86 -22.95 4.28
CA VAL A 454 -8.31 -21.60 3.91
C VAL A 454 -9.20 -21.00 4.99
N ALA A 455 -10.20 -21.75 5.49
CA ALA A 455 -11.13 -21.26 6.51
C ALA A 455 -10.41 -20.93 7.83
N THR A 456 -9.49 -21.79 8.27
CA THR A 456 -8.69 -21.58 9.49
C THR A 456 -7.79 -20.36 9.34
N ALA A 457 -7.08 -20.23 8.20
CA ALA A 457 -6.19 -19.10 7.95
C ALA A 457 -6.95 -17.75 7.89
N ILE A 458 -8.15 -17.73 7.28
CA ILE A 458 -8.98 -16.53 7.23
C ILE A 458 -9.53 -16.22 8.62
N ARG A 459 -10.07 -17.20 9.36
CA ARG A 459 -10.61 -16.99 10.71
C ARG A 459 -9.55 -16.47 11.69
N ALA A 460 -8.33 -17.01 11.64
CA ALA A 460 -7.22 -16.56 12.49
C ALA A 460 -6.86 -15.07 12.27
N LYS A 461 -6.97 -14.58 11.02
CA LYS A 461 -6.67 -13.18 10.69
C LYS A 461 -7.87 -12.24 10.78
N PHE A 462 -9.08 -12.76 10.60
CA PHE A 462 -10.33 -12.00 10.63
C PHE A 462 -11.36 -12.73 11.52
N PRO A 463 -11.21 -12.65 12.86
CA PRO A 463 -12.03 -13.40 13.80
C PRO A 463 -13.53 -13.15 13.63
N GLU A 464 -13.92 -11.91 13.31
CA GLU A 464 -15.32 -11.48 13.20
C GLU A 464 -15.89 -11.55 11.78
N LEU A 465 -15.09 -11.91 10.76
CA LEU A 465 -15.55 -11.88 9.37
C LEU A 465 -16.56 -13.01 9.11
N PRO A 466 -17.77 -12.71 8.62
CA PRO A 466 -18.73 -13.75 8.24
C PRO A 466 -18.16 -14.63 7.12
N MET A 467 -18.28 -15.94 7.27
CA MET A 467 -17.72 -16.91 6.34
C MET A 467 -18.70 -18.05 6.08
N ILE A 468 -18.83 -18.40 4.80
CA ILE A 468 -19.58 -19.56 4.33
C ILE A 468 -18.60 -20.56 3.72
N VAL A 469 -18.56 -21.78 4.21
CA VAL A 469 -17.60 -22.81 3.75
C VAL A 469 -18.35 -24.00 3.16
N ARG A 470 -17.90 -24.48 2.00
CA ARG A 470 -18.38 -25.75 1.43
C ARG A 470 -17.86 -26.91 2.26
N ALA A 471 -18.77 -27.54 3.00
CA ALA A 471 -18.53 -28.81 3.65
C ALA A 471 -18.57 -29.94 2.63
N LYS A 472 -17.75 -30.96 2.85
CA LYS A 472 -17.70 -32.16 2.01
C LYS A 472 -18.76 -33.18 2.44
N ASP A 473 -18.96 -33.29 3.74
CA ASP A 473 -19.82 -34.26 4.40
C ASP A 473 -20.33 -33.66 5.73
N SER A 474 -21.29 -34.33 6.37
CA SER A 474 -21.93 -33.85 7.60
C SER A 474 -20.95 -33.70 8.77
N GLU A 475 -19.94 -34.57 8.85
CA GLU A 475 -18.91 -34.52 9.90
C GLU A 475 -18.01 -33.29 9.73
N HIS A 476 -17.57 -33.03 8.49
CA HIS A 476 -16.81 -31.85 8.13
C HIS A 476 -17.61 -30.57 8.37
N LYS A 477 -18.93 -30.57 8.07
CA LYS A 477 -19.82 -29.45 8.39
C LYS A 477 -19.83 -29.14 9.89
N GLN A 478 -20.04 -30.16 10.71
CA GLN A 478 -20.10 -30.01 12.17
C GLN A 478 -18.77 -29.52 12.74
N TRP A 479 -17.64 -30.00 12.22
CA TRP A 479 -16.31 -29.52 12.61
C TRP A 479 -16.11 -28.03 12.26
N LEU A 480 -16.46 -27.62 11.04
CA LEU A 480 -16.35 -26.22 10.59
C LEU A 480 -17.18 -25.29 11.48
N GLU A 481 -18.43 -25.66 11.78
CA GLU A 481 -19.34 -24.86 12.60
C GLU A 481 -18.89 -24.78 14.07
N SER A 482 -18.49 -25.91 14.67
CA SER A 482 -18.11 -25.97 16.08
C SER A 482 -16.72 -25.41 16.37
N THR A 483 -15.75 -25.66 15.49
CA THR A 483 -14.33 -25.32 15.73
C THR A 483 -13.97 -23.93 15.22
N LEU A 484 -14.49 -23.55 14.04
CA LEU A 484 -14.16 -22.27 13.41
C LEU A 484 -15.27 -21.23 13.51
N GLY A 485 -16.46 -21.59 14.02
CA GLY A 485 -17.60 -20.68 14.10
C GLY A 485 -18.00 -20.11 12.74
N VAL A 486 -17.82 -20.88 11.67
CA VAL A 486 -18.20 -20.49 10.29
C VAL A 486 -19.53 -21.13 9.94
N LYS A 487 -20.29 -20.54 9.01
CA LYS A 487 -21.47 -21.18 8.47
C LYS A 487 -21.03 -22.21 7.41
N ALA A 488 -21.41 -23.47 7.54
CA ALA A 488 -21.00 -24.49 6.59
C ALA A 488 -22.20 -25.05 5.81
N LEU A 489 -22.05 -25.19 4.49
CA LEU A 489 -23.09 -25.73 3.61
C LEU A 489 -22.58 -27.01 2.96
N MET A 490 -23.43 -28.03 2.92
CA MET A 490 -23.13 -29.31 2.29
C MET A 490 -23.98 -29.42 1.02
N PRO A 491 -23.40 -29.23 -0.18
CA PRO A 491 -24.19 -29.29 -1.39
C PRO A 491 -24.69 -30.71 -1.65
N ALA A 492 -26.00 -30.85 -1.86
CA ALA A 492 -26.59 -32.11 -2.31
C ALA A 492 -26.21 -32.38 -3.78
N MET A 493 -25.38 -33.41 -4.01
CA MET A 493 -24.93 -34.03 -5.27
C MET A 493 -24.49 -33.16 -6.47
N ILE A 494 -24.79 -31.86 -6.55
CA ILE A 494 -24.50 -31.00 -7.71
C ILE A 494 -23.95 -29.65 -7.22
N ALA A 495 -22.78 -29.25 -7.72
CA ALA A 495 -22.10 -28.00 -7.36
C ALA A 495 -22.95 -26.73 -7.59
N VAL A 496 -23.86 -26.79 -8.56
CA VAL A 496 -24.82 -25.71 -8.91
C VAL A 496 -25.68 -25.29 -7.70
N ARG A 497 -26.01 -26.22 -6.78
CA ARG A 497 -26.85 -25.93 -5.60
C ARG A 497 -26.14 -25.15 -4.50
N PHE A 498 -24.81 -25.24 -4.41
CA PHE A 498 -24.04 -24.47 -3.42
C PHE A 498 -24.16 -22.96 -3.69
N GLY A 499 -24.08 -22.54 -4.95
CA GLY A 499 -24.25 -21.14 -5.34
C GLY A 499 -25.63 -20.59 -5.00
N THR A 500 -26.67 -21.40 -5.21
CA THR A 500 -28.08 -21.09 -4.88
C THR A 500 -28.27 -20.81 -3.39
N GLU A 501 -27.77 -21.73 -2.55
CA GLU A 501 -27.89 -21.61 -1.10
C GLU A 501 -27.09 -20.40 -0.59
N VAL A 502 -25.90 -20.15 -1.15
CA VAL A 502 -25.12 -18.96 -0.83
C VAL A 502 -25.91 -17.69 -1.18
N MET A 503 -26.47 -17.58 -2.38
CA MET A 503 -27.22 -16.39 -2.82
C MET A 503 -28.47 -16.15 -1.95
N GLN A 504 -29.24 -17.18 -1.64
CA GLN A 504 -30.38 -17.08 -0.74
C GLN A 504 -29.96 -16.57 0.65
N LEU A 505 -28.83 -17.06 1.17
CA LEU A 505 -28.28 -16.59 2.45
C LEU A 505 -27.78 -15.14 2.41
N LEU A 506 -27.40 -14.65 1.25
CA LEU A 506 -27.05 -13.24 1.04
C LEU A 506 -28.28 -12.34 0.84
N GLY A 507 -29.49 -12.91 0.87
CA GLY A 507 -30.75 -12.19 0.79
C GLY A 507 -31.27 -11.94 -0.62
N TYR A 508 -30.77 -12.68 -1.62
CA TYR A 508 -31.31 -12.60 -2.99
C TYR A 508 -32.72 -13.22 -3.05
N PRO A 509 -33.67 -12.61 -3.78
CA PRO A 509 -35.02 -13.15 -3.97
C PRO A 509 -35.01 -14.55 -4.57
N GLU A 510 -35.85 -15.46 -4.08
CA GLU A 510 -35.90 -16.85 -4.58
C GLU A 510 -36.14 -16.93 -6.08
N ASP A 511 -36.99 -16.05 -6.63
CA ASP A 511 -37.36 -16.07 -8.04
C ASP A 511 -36.18 -15.67 -8.94
N GLU A 512 -35.35 -14.72 -8.49
CA GLU A 512 -34.14 -14.29 -9.20
C GLU A 512 -33.06 -15.39 -9.16
N VAL A 513 -32.91 -16.04 -8.01
CA VAL A 513 -31.97 -17.16 -7.85
C VAL A 513 -32.41 -18.37 -8.69
N LYS A 514 -33.72 -18.67 -8.76
CA LYS A 514 -34.28 -19.73 -9.63
C LYS A 514 -34.06 -19.40 -11.11
N ALA A 515 -34.28 -18.16 -11.52
CA ALA A 515 -34.04 -17.72 -12.90
C ALA A 515 -32.57 -17.88 -13.32
N LEU A 516 -31.62 -17.42 -12.49
CA LEU A 516 -30.18 -17.60 -12.73
C LEU A 516 -29.77 -19.07 -12.80
N LEU A 517 -30.35 -19.90 -11.94
CA LEU A 517 -30.09 -21.34 -11.94
C LEU A 517 -30.60 -22.01 -13.22
N GLN A 518 -31.77 -21.62 -13.70
CA GLN A 518 -32.35 -22.11 -14.93
C GLN A 518 -31.50 -21.69 -16.15
N GLU A 519 -31.00 -20.46 -16.16
CA GLU A 519 -30.12 -19.94 -17.21
C GLU A 519 -28.78 -20.70 -17.26
N LEU A 520 -28.16 -20.95 -16.11
CA LEU A 520 -26.96 -21.79 -16.00
C LEU A 520 -27.19 -23.23 -16.45
N LEU A 521 -28.35 -23.82 -16.10
CA LEU A 521 -28.72 -25.16 -16.54
C LEU A 521 -28.87 -25.21 -18.06
N ASN A 522 -29.55 -24.23 -18.65
CA ASN A 522 -29.75 -24.12 -20.09
C ASN A 522 -28.41 -23.93 -20.82
N SER A 523 -27.49 -23.13 -20.27
CA SER A 523 -26.14 -22.93 -20.82
C SER A 523 -25.29 -24.20 -20.75
N ALA A 524 -25.33 -24.93 -19.62
CA ALA A 524 -24.61 -26.19 -19.47
C ALA A 524 -25.18 -27.29 -20.38
N LEU A 525 -26.50 -27.34 -20.55
CA LEU A 525 -27.16 -28.24 -21.49
C LEU A 525 -26.79 -27.89 -22.94
N ALA A 526 -26.69 -26.61 -23.28
CA ALA A 526 -26.25 -26.18 -24.61
C ALA A 526 -24.79 -26.58 -24.93
N GLU A 527 -23.89 -26.52 -23.95
CA GLU A 527 -22.50 -27.00 -24.10
C GLU A 527 -22.41 -28.52 -24.25
N ILE A 528 -23.26 -29.28 -23.55
CA ILE A 528 -23.27 -30.75 -23.59
C ILE A 528 -23.94 -31.28 -24.87
N CYS A 529 -25.02 -30.64 -25.32
CA CYS A 529 -25.84 -31.11 -26.44
C CYS A 529 -25.39 -30.60 -27.83
N GLY A 530 -24.20 -29.99 -27.92
CA GLY A 530 -23.54 -29.50 -29.15
C GLY A 530 -24.44 -29.33 -30.37
N GLU A 531 -24.95 -28.12 -30.61
CA GLU A 531 -25.75 -27.69 -31.77
C GLU A 531 -26.35 -28.82 -32.65
N LYS A 532 -27.23 -29.67 -32.08
CA LYS A 532 -28.32 -30.37 -32.80
C LYS A 532 -29.19 -31.21 -31.86
N GLY A 533 -30.36 -30.65 -31.52
CA GLY A 533 -31.66 -31.33 -31.51
C GLY A 533 -31.90 -32.49 -30.53
N THR A 534 -32.66 -32.24 -29.46
CA THR A 534 -34.08 -32.61 -29.26
C THR A 534 -34.40 -32.43 -27.78
N TYR A 535 -35.50 -31.73 -27.48
CA TYR A 535 -35.89 -31.41 -26.11
C TYR A 535 -36.56 -32.62 -25.47
N LEU A 536 -35.97 -33.17 -24.41
CA LEU A 536 -36.72 -33.94 -23.42
C LEU A 536 -37.28 -32.96 -22.39
N THR A 537 -38.56 -33.10 -22.09
CA THR A 537 -39.22 -32.28 -21.06
C THR A 537 -38.82 -32.76 -19.67
N ALA A 538 -38.90 -31.88 -18.66
CA ALA A 538 -38.45 -32.15 -17.30
C ALA A 538 -39.10 -33.40 -16.66
N ASP A 539 -40.28 -33.82 -17.15
CA ASP A 539 -41.00 -35.00 -16.69
C ASP A 539 -40.40 -36.32 -17.23
N GLU A 540 -39.74 -36.31 -18.40
CA GLU A 540 -39.17 -37.50 -19.03
C GLU A 540 -37.82 -37.92 -18.41
N ILE A 541 -37.14 -37.00 -17.72
CA ILE A 541 -35.86 -37.27 -17.03
C ILE A 541 -36.10 -37.97 -15.67
N VAL A 542 -37.29 -37.82 -15.08
CA VAL A 542 -37.62 -38.44 -13.79
C VAL A 542 -37.93 -39.94 -13.96
N ASP A 543 -38.60 -40.34 -15.06
CA ASP A 543 -38.96 -41.75 -15.30
C ASP A 543 -37.79 -42.64 -15.76
N ALA A 544 -36.77 -42.06 -16.40
CA ALA A 544 -35.58 -42.83 -16.82
C ALA A 544 -34.70 -43.28 -15.63
N GLY A 545 -34.91 -42.71 -14.43
CA GLY A 545 -34.19 -43.05 -13.20
C GLY A 545 -34.77 -44.22 -12.39
N SER A 546 -35.98 -44.70 -12.71
CA SER A 546 -36.68 -45.71 -11.90
C SER A 546 -36.61 -47.17 -12.41
N GLU A 547 -36.08 -47.44 -13.60
CA GLU A 547 -36.08 -48.81 -14.16
C GLU A 547 -34.80 -49.66 -13.92
N THR A 548 -33.85 -49.22 -13.07
CA THR A 548 -32.62 -50.01 -12.78
C THR A 548 -32.60 -50.70 -11.40
N GLN A 549 -33.76 -50.97 -10.80
CA GLN A 549 -33.87 -51.92 -9.68
C GLN A 549 -34.84 -53.06 -10.00
N GLY A 550 -34.34 -54.12 -10.64
CA GLY A 550 -35.12 -55.35 -10.78
C GLY A 550 -34.62 -56.32 -11.84
N LYS A 551 -33.40 -56.86 -11.67
CA LYS A 551 -33.02 -58.21 -12.16
C LYS A 551 -31.59 -58.56 -11.74
N GLN A 552 -31.46 -59.09 -10.53
CA GLN A 552 -30.30 -59.93 -10.17
C GLN A 552 -30.75 -60.97 -9.16
N ASN A 553 -31.10 -62.16 -9.68
CA ASN A 553 -30.96 -63.46 -9.04
C ASN A 553 -31.49 -64.52 -10.02
N ASP A 554 -30.60 -65.19 -10.74
CA ASP A 554 -30.61 -66.65 -10.67
C ASP A 554 -29.23 -67.26 -10.98
N LYS A 555 -28.95 -68.36 -10.30
CA LYS A 555 -27.69 -69.08 -10.20
C LYS A 555 -27.54 -70.16 -11.28
N GLY A 556 -26.29 -70.51 -11.55
CA GLY A 556 -25.85 -71.82 -12.07
C GLY A 556 -25.77 -71.88 -13.59
N SER A 557 -24.91 -72.67 -14.22
CA SER A 557 -23.85 -73.58 -13.81
C SER A 557 -23.16 -74.00 -15.12
N GLU A 558 -21.93 -74.49 -15.02
CA GLU A 558 -21.26 -75.37 -15.97
C GLU A 558 -20.56 -74.80 -17.23
N THR A 559 -19.32 -75.29 -17.33
CA THR A 559 -18.34 -75.35 -18.43
C THR A 559 -17.59 -74.09 -18.83
#